data_AF-A0A958LXP2-F1
#
_entry.id   AF-A0A958LXP2-F1
#
_cell.length_a   1.000
_cell.length_b   1.000
_cell.length_c   1.000
_cell.angle_alpha   90.00
_cell.angle_beta   90.00
_cell.angle_gamma   90.00
#
_symmetry.space_group_name_H-M   'P 1'
#
loop_
_entity.id
_entity.type
_entity.pdbx_description
1 polymer ?
#
loop_
_entity_poly.entity_id
_entity_poly.type
_entity_poly.pdbx_seq_one_letter_code
_entity_poly.pdbx_strand_id
1 'polypeptide(L)' 'MRSNEYHCFICGVCIWRYDHHCPLINNCVSALNIGKFTTLLILLILACAEVIFMALSL' A
#
# COMPACT_ATOMS: atom_id res chain seq x y z
N MET A 1 10.67 11.56 19.77
CA MET A 1 10.07 10.46 19.00
C MET A 1 9.58 9.43 19.99
N ARG A 2 8.26 9.18 20.07
CA ARG A 2 7.77 8.03 20.83
C ARG A 2 8.23 6.76 20.13
N SER A 3 8.48 5.69 20.88
CA SER A 3 8.82 4.40 20.29
C SER A 3 7.69 3.99 19.34
N ASN A 4 8.02 3.76 18.06
CA ASN A 4 7.13 3.48 16.93
C ASN A 4 6.51 4.66 16.16
N GLU A 5 6.97 5.90 16.31
CA GLU A 5 6.61 6.99 15.37
C GLU A 5 7.79 7.32 14.44
N TYR A 6 7.54 7.40 13.13
CA TYR A 6 8.53 7.79 12.12
C TYR A 6 8.06 9.03 11.37
N HIS A 7 8.95 10.00 11.14
CA HIS A 7 8.63 11.20 10.37
C HIS A 7 8.76 10.93 8.87
N CYS A 8 7.66 10.99 8.13
CA CYS A 8 7.70 10.91 6.68
C CYS A 8 7.94 12.31 6.10
N PHE A 9 9.11 12.53 5.50
CA PHE A 9 9.47 13.81 4.89
C PHE A 9 8.61 14.16 3.67
N ILE A 10 8.10 13.16 2.96
CA ILE A 10 7.25 13.38 1.77
C ILE A 10 5.89 13.93 2.18
N CYS A 11 5.30 13.37 3.25
CA CYS A 11 4.00 13.83 3.76
C CYS A 11 4.12 14.97 4.79
N GLY A 12 5.32 15.25 5.31
CA GLY A 12 5.56 16.28 6.34
C GLY A 12 4.95 15.97 7.71
N VAL A 13 4.65 14.71 8.01
CA VAL A 13 3.97 14.30 9.26
C VAL A 13 4.61 13.06 9.88
N CYS A 14 4.49 12.92 11.21
CA CYS A 14 4.88 11.72 11.93
C CYS A 14 3.78 10.66 11.85
N ILE A 15 4.15 9.45 11.45
CA ILE A 15 3.26 8.31 11.28
C ILE A 15 3.56 7.27 12.35
N TRP A 16 2.53 6.84 13.08
CA TRP A 16 2.64 5.78 14.07
C TRP A 16 2.63 4.39 13.41
N ARG A 17 3.54 3.52 13.86
CA ARG A 17 3.86 2.21 13.24
C ARG A 17 3.96 2.33 11.73
N TYR A 18 4.79 3.28 11.31
CA TYR A 18 5.14 3.53 9.92
C TYR A 18 5.77 2.28 9.29
N ASP A 19 5.30 1.94 8.09
CA ASP A 19 5.93 0.94 7.23
C ASP A 19 6.71 1.64 6.12
N HIS A 20 6.02 2.30 5.19
CA HIS A 20 6.66 3.08 4.13
C HIS A 20 5.73 4.16 3.56
N HIS A 21 6.29 5.14 2.83
CA HIS A 21 5.52 6.00 1.94
C HIS A 21 5.39 5.31 0.58
N CYS A 22 4.16 5.06 0.14
CA CYS A 22 3.89 4.43 -1.13
C CYS A 22 3.45 5.48 -2.15
N PRO A 23 4.26 5.76 -3.19
CA PRO A 23 3.89 6.73 -4.22
C PRO A 23 2.64 6.31 -5.00
N LEU A 24 2.39 5.00 -5.13
CA LEU A 24 1.26 4.46 -5.91
C LEU A 24 -0.10 4.87 -5.34
N ILE A 25 -0.23 4.92 -4.02
CA ILE A 25 -1.45 5.39 -3.35
C ILE A 25 -1.32 6.83 -2.84
N ASN A 26 -0.19 7.49 -3.14
CA ASN A 26 0.18 8.82 -2.65
C ASN A 26 -0.07 8.99 -1.14
N ASN A 27 0.30 7.97 -0.35
CA ASN A 27 0.04 7.94 1.09
C ASN A 27 1.04 7.04 1.84
N CYS A 28 1.19 7.28 3.13
CA CYS A 28 1.96 6.42 4.02
C CYS A 28 1.17 5.16 4.37
N VAL A 29 1.81 4.02 4.24
CA VAL A 29 1.35 2.74 4.77
C VAL A 29 1.78 2.66 6.24
N SER A 30 0.82 2.33 7.09
CA SER A 30 1.02 2.18 8.54
C SER A 30 0.12 1.09 9.07
N ALA A 31 0.30 0.73 10.34
CA ALA A 31 -0.57 -0.24 11.00
C ALA A 31 -2.08 0.14 10.94
N LEU A 32 -2.41 1.42 10.74
CA LEU A 32 -3.80 1.88 10.66
C LEU A 32 -4.47 1.61 9.30
N ASN A 33 -3.69 1.45 8.22
CA ASN A 33 -4.22 1.22 6.88
C ASN A 33 -3.64 -0.02 6.18
N ILE A 34 -2.78 -0.78 6.85
CA ILE A 34 -2.16 -2.00 6.30
C ILE A 34 -3.20 -2.99 5.78
N GLY A 35 -4.34 -3.17 6.46
CA GLY A 35 -5.40 -4.05 5.99
C GLY A 35 -6.00 -3.60 4.65
N LYS A 36 -6.26 -2.30 4.49
CA LYS A 36 -6.78 -1.73 3.23
C LYS A 36 -5.74 -1.82 2.11
N PHE A 37 -4.47 -1.57 2.44
CA PHE A 37 -3.37 -1.71 1.49
C PHE A 37 -3.19 -3.16 1.02
N THR A 38 -3.25 -4.13 1.93
CA THR A 38 -3.20 -5.56 1.57
C THR A 38 -4.37 -5.97 0.68
N THR A 39 -5.61 -5.51 0.96
CA THR A 39 -6.75 -5.76 0.09
C THR A 39 -6.53 -5.19 -1.31
N LEU A 40 -5.99 -3.96 -1.43
CA LEU A 40 -5.64 -3.37 -2.72
C LEU A 40 -4.67 -4.25 -3.52
N LEU A 41 -3.61 -4.76 -2.87
CA LEU A 41 -2.63 -5.64 -3.52
C LEU A 41 -3.25 -6.96 -4.00
N ILE A 42 -4.13 -7.57 -3.20
CA ILE A 42 -4.83 -8.81 -3.59
C ILE A 42 -5.72 -8.55 -4.82
N LEU A 43 -6.50 -7.47 -4.79
CA LEU A 43 -7.36 -7.12 -5.92
C LEU A 43 -6.55 -6.82 -7.19
N LEU A 44 -5.39 -6.15 -7.05
CA LEU A 44 -4.49 -5.91 -8.19
C LEU A 44 -3.96 -7.20 -8.80
N ILE A 45 -3.57 -8.17 -7.96
CA ILE A 45 -3.11 -9.49 -8.43
C ILE A 45 -4.24 -10.22 -9.17
N LEU A 46 -5.46 -10.22 -8.62
CA LEU A 46 -6.61 -10.85 -9.25
C LEU A 46 -6.95 -10.19 -10.60
N ALA A 47 -6.96 -8.86 -10.67
CA ALA A 47 -7.19 -8.13 -11.90
C ALA A 47 -6.15 -8.47 -12.98
N CYS A 48 -4.86 -8.53 -12.61
CA CYS A 48 -3.80 -8.96 -13.53
C CYS A 48 -4.01 -10.41 -14.00
N ALA A 49 -4.40 -11.32 -13.11
CA ALA A 49 -4.65 -12.71 -13.46
C ALA A 49 -5.84 -12.86 -14.43
N GLU A 50 -6.92 -12.09 -14.23
CA GLU A 50 -8.06 -12.06 -15.15
C GLU A 50 -7.67 -11.58 -16.55
N VAL A 51 -6.87 -10.50 -16.63
CA VAL A 51 -6.38 -9.97 -17.92
C VAL A 51 -5.49 -11.01 -18.63
N ILE A 52 -4.62 -11.70 -17.90
CA ILE A 52 -3.77 -12.76 -18.47
C ILE A 52 -4.61 -13.93 -18.94
N PHE A 53 -5.59 -14.38 -18.15
CA PHE A 53 -6.48 -15.48 -18.53
C PHE A 53 -7.23 -15.16 -19.82
N MET A 54 -7.79 -13.95 -19.92
CA MET A 54 -8.46 -13.48 -21.13
C MET A 54 -7.52 -13.47 -22.33
N ALA A 55 -6.29 -12.96 -22.17
CA ALA A 55 -5.30 -12.93 -23.24
C ALA A 55 -4.86 -14.33 -23.72
N LEU A 56 -4.85 -15.33 -22.83
CA LEU A 56 -4.52 -16.72 -23.18
C LEU A 56 -5.70 -17.49 -23.78
N SER A 57 -6.93 -17.01 -23.57
CA SER A 57 -8.16 -17.60 -24.12
C SER A 57 -8.51 -17.10 -25.53
N LEU A 58 -7.72 -16.16 -26.08
CA LEU A 58 -7.81 -15.60 -27.43
C LEU A 58 -6.79 -16.25 -28.35
#